data_AF-A0A8H6IVB2-F1
#
_entry.id   AF-A0A8H6IVB2-F1
#
_cell.length_a   1.000
_cell.length_b   1.000
_cell.length_c   1.000
_cell.angle_alpha   90.00
_cell.angle_beta   90.00
_cell.angle_gamma   90.00
#
_symmetry.space_group_name_H-M   'P 1'
#
loop_
_entity.id
_entity.type
_entity.pdbx_description
1 polymer ?
#
loop_
_entity_poly.entity_id
_entity_poly.type
_entity_poly.pdbx_seq_one_letter_code
_entity_poly.pdbx_strand_id
1 'polypeptide(L)' 'MKGAKPHAVTQAGLQRLSPVQETHLANWVIAQGYLGLAPSFNQVRIFAERVLAQGGDPRPLEKH' A
#
# COMPACT_ATOMS: atom_id res chain seq x y z
N MET A 1 6.65 -20.84 -28.03
CA MET A 1 7.36 -20.57 -26.77
C MET A 1 6.50 -19.62 -25.93
N LYS A 2 6.00 -20.06 -24.77
CA LYS A 2 5.12 -19.24 -23.92
C LYS A 2 5.99 -18.34 -23.06
N GLY A 3 6.05 -17.05 -23.40
CA GLY A 3 6.75 -16.05 -22.59
C GLY A 3 6.06 -15.91 -21.24
N ALA A 4 6.79 -16.25 -20.17
CA ALA A 4 6.38 -15.96 -18.81
C ALA A 4 6.25 -14.43 -18.67
N LYS A 5 5.01 -13.93 -18.50
CA LYS A 5 4.81 -12.53 -18.14
C LYS A 5 5.29 -12.34 -16.70
N PRO A 6 6.14 -11.35 -16.40
CA PRO A 6 6.55 -11.09 -15.03
C PRO A 6 5.31 -10.72 -14.21
N HIS A 7 5.02 -11.47 -13.14
CA HIS A 7 3.91 -11.25 -12.21
C HIS A 7 3.84 -9.83 -11.63
N ALA A 8 4.93 -9.05 -11.73
CA ALA A 8 4.98 -7.65 -11.33
C ALA A 8 4.01 -6.74 -12.12
N VAL A 9 3.68 -7.07 -13.38
CA VAL A 9 2.84 -6.18 -14.21
C VAL A 9 1.34 -6.32 -13.88
N THR A 10 0.93 -7.41 -13.24
CA THR A 10 -0.49 -7.68 -12.94
C THR A 10 -0.98 -7.13 -11.59
N GLN A 11 -0.08 -6.75 -10.68
CA GLN A 11 -0.48 -6.26 -9.35
C GLN A 11 -0.72 -4.74 -9.32
N ALA A 12 -0.09 -3.98 -10.22
CA ALA A 12 -0.28 -2.54 -10.33
C ALA A 12 -1.73 -2.13 -10.67
N GLY A 13 -2.47 -2.98 -11.41
CA GLY A 13 -3.89 -2.73 -11.70
C GLY A 13 -4.86 -3.20 -10.61
N LEU A 14 -4.37 -3.94 -9.60
CA LEU A 14 -5.17 -4.47 -8.50
C LEU A 14 -4.95 -3.69 -7.19
N GLN A 15 -3.81 -3.01 -7.07
CA GLN A 15 -3.52 -2.10 -5.96
C GLN A 15 -4.39 -0.85 -6.10
N ARG A 16 -5.16 -0.56 -5.04
CA ARG A 16 -6.01 0.64 -4.98
C ARG A 16 -5.21 1.92 -4.72
N LEU A 17 -4.06 1.79 -4.08
CA LEU A 17 -3.12 2.90 -3.88
C LEU A 17 -2.42 3.20 -5.20
N SER A 18 -2.32 4.47 -5.55
CA SER A 18 -1.43 4.87 -6.64
C SER A 18 0.04 4.61 -6.27
N PRO A 19 0.95 4.45 -7.25
CA PRO A 19 2.38 4.26 -6.97
C PRO A 19 2.98 5.36 -6.07
N VAL A 20 2.49 6.60 -6.20
CA VAL A 20 2.91 7.73 -5.36
C VAL A 20 2.45 7.54 -3.92
N GLN A 21 1.20 7.12 -3.70
CA GLN A 21 0.68 6.84 -2.36
C GLN A 21 1.40 5.66 -1.70
N GLU A 22 1.71 4.62 -2.46
CA GLU A 22 2.49 3.48 -1.97
C GLU A 22 3.92 3.89 -1.58
N THR A 23 4.56 4.74 -2.38
CA THR A 23 5.89 5.30 -2.06
C THR A 23 5.85 6.11 -0.76
N HIS A 24 4.85 6.97 -0.59
CA HIS A 24 4.68 7.73 0.65
C HIS A 24 4.42 6.82 1.86
N LEU A 25 3.59 5.79 1.70
CA LEU A 25 3.33 4.80 2.75
C LEU A 25 4.61 4.05 3.15
N ALA A 26 5.40 3.60 2.16
CA ALA A 26 6.66 2.91 2.41
C ALA A 26 7.66 3.81 3.15
N ASN A 27 7.84 5.05 2.70
CA ASN A 27 8.70 6.03 3.35
C ASN A 27 8.27 6.30 4.79
N TRP A 28 6.96 6.41 5.04
CA TRP A 28 6.43 6.57 6.39
C TRP A 28 6.75 5.36 7.28
N VAL A 29 6.53 4.12 6.81
CA VAL A 29 6.88 2.89 7.57
C VAL A 29 8.37 2.85 7.90
N ILE A 30 9.23 3.15 6.93
CA ILE A 30 10.69 3.18 7.11
C ILE A 30 11.09 4.24 8.14
N ALA A 31 10.54 5.45 8.04
CA ALA A 31 10.80 6.53 8.99
C ALA A 31 10.39 6.15 10.43
N GLN A 32 9.23 5.49 10.60
CA GLN A 32 8.82 4.98 11.90
C GLN A 32 9.78 3.91 12.44
N GLY A 33 10.34 3.06 11.57
CA GLY A 33 11.38 2.09 11.93
C GLY A 33 12.64 2.75 12.49
N TYR A 34 13.13 3.82 11.84
CA TYR A 34 14.27 4.60 12.33
C TYR A 34 14.02 5.27 13.68
N LEU A 35 12.76 5.58 14.00
CA LEU A 35 12.35 6.16 15.29
C LEU A 35 12.13 5.10 16.39
N GLY A 36 12.29 3.80 16.08
CA GLY A 36 11.95 2.72 17.01
C GLY A 36 10.45 2.51 17.21
N LEU A 37 9.62 3.09 16.33
CA LEU A 37 8.15 3.07 16.38
C LEU A 37 7.55 2.31 15.20
N ALA A 38 8.24 1.27 14.72
CA ALA A 38 7.82 0.51 13.54
C ALA A 38 6.34 0.07 13.67
N PRO A 39 5.46 0.47 12.73
CA PRO A 39 4.04 0.19 12.83
C PRO A 39 3.78 -1.30 12.58
N SER A 40 2.82 -1.86 13.32
CA SER A 40 2.26 -3.18 13.02
C SER A 40 1.53 -3.19 11.67
N PHE A 41 1.34 -4.38 11.11
CA PHE A 41 0.58 -4.57 9.87
C PHE A 41 -0.80 -3.89 9.90
N ASN A 42 -1.54 -3.99 11.02
CA ASN A 42 -2.84 -3.35 11.18
C ASN A 42 -2.75 -1.83 11.15
N GLN A 43 -1.71 -1.24 11.75
CA GLN A 43 -1.51 0.21 11.72
C GLN A 43 -1.17 0.70 10.32
N VAL A 44 -0.35 -0.06 9.58
CA VAL A 44 -0.07 0.23 8.16
C VAL A 44 -1.35 0.17 7.33
N ARG A 45 -2.20 -0.84 7.55
CA ARG A 45 -3.50 -0.96 6.87
C ARG A 45 -4.43 0.23 7.15
N ILE A 46 -4.64 0.56 8.41
CA ILE A 46 -5.49 1.69 8.82
C ILE A 46 -4.98 2.99 8.20
N PHE A 47 -3.66 3.18 8.19
CA PHE A 47 -3.07 4.37 7.60
C PHE A 47 -3.25 4.41 6.08
N ALA A 48 -3.05 3.29 5.40
CA ALA A 48 -3.31 3.14 3.96
C ALA A 48 -4.78 3.44 3.60
N GLU A 49 -5.74 2.97 4.39
CA GLU A 49 -7.16 3.27 4.22
C GLU A 49 -7.46 4.76 4.39
N ARG A 50 -6.80 5.44 5.33
CA ARG A 50 -6.92 6.91 5.48
C ARG A 50 -6.33 7.66 4.29
N VAL A 51 -5.24 7.17 3.70
CA VAL A 51 -4.66 7.74 2.48
C VAL A 51 -5.62 7.58 1.29
N LEU A 52 -6.27 6.42 1.18
CA LEU A 52 -7.29 6.16 0.15
C LEU A 52 -8.55 7.03 0.34
N ALA A 53 -9.05 7.14 1.57
CA ALA A 53 -10.23 7.95 1.88
C ALA A 53 -10.00 9.44 1.54
N GLN A 54 -8.79 9.97 1.81
CA GLN A 54 -8.41 11.33 1.40
C GLN A 54 -8.30 11.48 -0.14
N GLY A 55 -7.95 10.40 -0.84
CA GLY A 55 -7.94 10.34 -2.30
C GLY A 55 -9.31 10.11 -2.94
N GLY A 56 -10.39 10.06 -2.16
CA GLY A 56 -11.76 9.85 -2.64
C GLY A 56 -12.22 8.40 -2.70
N ASP A 57 -11.43 7.43 -2.20
CA ASP A 57 -11.81 6.02 -2.14
C ASP A 57 -11.89 5.51 -0.69
N PRO A 58 -13.07 5.57 -0.04
CA PRO A 58 -13.21 5.22 1.38
C PRO A 58 -13.36 3.71 1.64
N ARG A 59 -13.28 2.85 0.62
CA ARG A 59 -13.53 1.41 0.82
C ARG A 59 -12.42 0.78 1.67
N PRO A 60 -12.72 -0.15 2.59
CA PRO A 60 -11.70 -0.87 3.34
C PRO A 60 -10.80 -1.70 2.41
N LEU A 61 -9.52 -1.87 2.78
CA LEU A 61 -8.56 -2.67 2.01
C LEU A 61 -8.73 -4.18 2.26
N GLU A 62 -9.55 -4.56 3.24
CA GLU A 62 -9.83 -5.96 3.55
C GLU A 62 -10.72 -6.61 2.49
N LYS A 63 -10.38 -7.86 2.16
CA LYS A 63 -11.26 -8.79 1.47
C LYS A 63 -12.11 -9.48 2.54
N HIS A 64 -13.45 -9.36 2.46
CA HIS A 64 -14.37 -10.16 3.27
C HIS A 64 -14.15 -11.65 3.03
#